data_AF-A0A034WPS5-F1
#
_entry.id   AF-A0A034WPS5-F1
#
_cell.length_a   1.000
_cell.length_b   1.000
_cell.length_c   1.000
_cell.angle_alpha   90.00
_cell.angle_beta   90.00
_cell.angle_gamma   90.00
#
_symmetry.space_group_name_H-M   'P 1'
#
loop_
_entity.id
_entity.type
_entity.pdbx_description
1 polymer ?
#
loop_
_entity_poly.entity_id
_entity_poly.type
_entity_poly.pdbx_seq_one_letter_code
_entity_poly.pdbx_strand_id
1 'polypeptide(L)'
;MSLMPGPLGQGPLLQNAIEPMQVDAPIEDNDNNEEHQLIVENPSLDLEVYANSFTGLATLYRLKFVADVCPTLRLEALKMAIKHVMTTYNVNMYQSLHKKLLELNAGAASSASGQAGAAGLPDVAAQSGTSAGGGAGADALDLPAYDSNWVETKGKQAAFNLEKLDSDLKNYKSNSIKESIRRGHDDLGDHYLSCGDLTNALKCYSRARDYCTSGKHVINMCLNVIKVSLYLQNWAHVLSYVNKAESTPDFMEGPKEANLSVATRLKCAAGLAELQTKKYKSAAKKFLQASFDHCEFPEMLSQNNVAMYGGLCALATFDRQELQKNVISSSSFKLFLELEPQLRDIIFKFYESKYASCLKLLDEIRDNLLLDMYIAPHVNTLYTKIRNRALIQYFSPYLSADMRKMATAFNRSVPALENEVMQLILDGQIQARIDSQNKILCAKEADQRNNTFERAISMGREYQRRLRMSILRAAMLKSHIQVKNVPRDSGNHGTDFCVSAGSSTTAAVRN
;
A
#
# COMPACT_ATOMS: atom_id res chain seq x y z
N MET A 1 23.86 -78.39 9.62
CA MET A 1 24.81 -77.31 9.25
C MET A 1 24.12 -76.38 8.27
N SER A 2 23.49 -75.33 8.78
CA SER A 2 23.13 -74.12 8.03
C SER A 2 22.81 -73.06 9.07
N LEU A 3 23.79 -72.22 9.38
CA LEU A 3 23.73 -71.23 10.46
C LEU A 3 23.04 -69.96 9.94
N MET A 4 21.91 -69.64 10.56
CA MET A 4 21.25 -68.34 10.45
C MET A 4 22.04 -67.26 11.20
N PRO A 5 22.11 -66.02 10.69
CA PRO A 5 22.58 -64.88 11.46
C PRO A 5 21.43 -64.22 12.23
N GLY A 6 21.68 -63.97 13.52
CA GLY A 6 20.76 -63.31 14.46
C GLY A 6 20.66 -61.79 14.31
N PRO A 7 19.73 -61.16 15.05
CA PRO A 7 19.25 -59.80 14.78
C PRO A 7 20.11 -58.71 15.46
N LEU A 8 20.32 -57.61 14.73
CA LEU A 8 20.98 -56.39 15.20
C LEU A 8 20.00 -55.55 16.04
N GLY A 9 20.49 -55.10 17.20
CA GLY A 9 19.75 -54.35 18.21
C GLY A 9 19.28 -52.96 17.76
N GLN A 10 18.12 -52.59 18.29
CA GLN A 10 17.46 -51.30 18.14
C GLN A 10 18.23 -50.19 18.87
N GLY A 11 18.63 -49.14 18.15
CA GLY A 11 19.01 -47.85 18.71
C GLY A 11 17.77 -46.96 18.95
N PRO A 12 17.80 -46.04 19.92
CA PRO A 12 16.63 -45.26 20.32
C PRO A 12 16.23 -44.22 19.27
N LEU A 13 14.93 -44.18 18.98
CA LEU A 13 14.27 -43.18 18.12
C LEU A 13 14.29 -41.81 18.81
N LEU A 14 15.15 -40.91 18.33
CA LEU A 14 15.08 -39.49 18.67
C LEU A 14 13.88 -38.88 17.96
N GLN A 15 12.94 -38.42 18.78
CA GLN A 15 11.72 -37.74 18.40
C GLN A 15 12.07 -36.32 17.96
N ASN A 16 12.01 -36.05 16.65
CA ASN A 16 12.17 -34.70 16.11
C ASN A 16 10.99 -33.82 16.56
N ALA A 17 11.20 -33.05 17.63
CA ALA A 17 10.35 -31.91 17.98
C ALA A 17 10.59 -30.80 16.95
N ILE A 18 9.57 -30.50 16.14
CA ILE A 18 9.56 -29.36 15.24
C ILE A 18 9.26 -28.13 16.09
N GLU A 19 10.29 -27.34 16.39
CA GLU A 19 10.14 -26.02 17.03
C GLU A 19 9.38 -25.05 16.10
N PRO A 20 8.52 -24.18 16.65
CA PRO A 20 7.81 -23.18 15.86
C PRO A 20 8.78 -22.13 15.31
N MET A 21 8.75 -21.93 14.00
CA MET A 21 9.49 -20.88 13.26
C MET A 21 9.43 -19.53 13.98
N GLN A 22 10.58 -19.11 14.52
CA GLN A 22 10.80 -17.75 14.97
C GLN A 22 11.07 -16.90 13.72
N VAL A 23 10.15 -15.98 13.43
CA VAL A 23 10.23 -15.08 12.28
C VAL A 23 11.21 -13.98 12.63
N ASP A 24 12.49 -14.16 12.27
CA ASP A 24 13.44 -13.06 12.25
C ASP A 24 13.04 -12.09 11.14
N ALA A 25 12.47 -10.96 11.54
CA ALA A 25 12.18 -9.85 10.65
C ALA A 25 13.51 -9.28 10.14
N PRO A 26 13.70 -9.13 8.81
CA PRO A 26 14.85 -8.40 8.31
C PRO A 26 14.75 -6.94 8.77
N ILE A 27 15.86 -6.41 9.26
CA ILE A 27 16.03 -4.99 9.55
C ILE A 27 15.87 -4.26 8.20
N GLU A 28 14.70 -3.67 7.98
CA GLU A 28 14.46 -2.79 6.85
C GLU A 28 15.32 -1.54 7.03
N ASP A 29 16.06 -1.20 5.97
CA ASP A 29 16.85 0.02 5.88
C ASP A 29 15.97 1.22 6.25
N ASN A 30 16.43 1.97 7.27
CA ASN A 30 15.82 3.21 7.73
C ASN A 30 15.99 4.29 6.65
N ASP A 31 15.13 4.27 5.63
CA ASP A 31 14.84 5.46 4.84
C ASP A 31 14.16 6.45 5.78
N ASN A 32 14.94 7.43 6.26
CA ASN A 32 14.42 8.64 6.91
C ASN A 32 13.44 9.32 5.95
N ASN A 33 12.18 8.93 6.04
CA ASN A 33 11.07 9.59 5.38
C ASN A 33 10.76 10.81 6.25
N GLU A 34 11.39 11.96 5.96
CA GLU A 34 10.89 13.23 6.46
C GLU A 34 9.45 13.37 5.94
N GLU A 35 8.48 13.00 6.79
CA GLU A 35 7.05 13.14 6.52
C GLU A 35 6.76 14.63 6.35
N HIS A 36 6.94 15.12 5.12
CA HIS A 36 6.42 16.41 4.71
C HIS A 36 4.92 16.33 4.95
N GLN A 37 4.45 17.04 5.98
CA GLN A 37 3.06 17.05 6.36
C GLN A 37 2.27 17.57 5.15
N LEU A 38 1.60 16.65 4.44
CA LEU A 38 0.80 16.97 3.28
C LEU A 38 -0.36 17.83 3.76
N ILE A 39 -0.40 19.09 3.33
CA ILE A 39 -1.49 20.02 3.65
C ILE A 39 -2.22 20.34 2.35
N VAL A 40 -3.53 20.09 2.35
CA VAL A 40 -4.42 20.39 1.21
C VAL A 40 -5.45 21.41 1.66
N GLU A 41 -5.40 22.61 1.10
CA GLU A 41 -6.21 23.75 1.56
C GLU A 41 -7.57 23.88 0.86
N ASN A 42 -7.69 23.45 -0.41
CA ASN A 42 -8.89 23.72 -1.23
C ASN A 42 -9.46 22.48 -1.95
N PRO A 43 -9.90 21.44 -1.21
CA PRO A 43 -10.53 20.28 -1.83
C PRO A 43 -12.00 20.54 -2.18
N SER A 44 -12.46 19.96 -3.29
CA SER A 44 -13.88 19.91 -3.66
C SER A 44 -14.58 18.65 -3.12
N LEU A 45 -14.01 18.02 -2.10
CA LEU A 45 -14.47 16.74 -1.57
C LEU A 45 -15.74 16.91 -0.73
N ASP A 46 -16.77 16.15 -1.07
CA ASP A 46 -17.94 15.96 -0.21
C ASP A 46 -17.63 14.86 0.83
N LEU A 47 -17.44 15.28 2.09
CA LEU A 47 -17.12 14.39 3.22
C LEU A 47 -18.23 13.38 3.51
N GLU A 48 -19.50 13.74 3.35
CA GLU A 48 -20.62 12.87 3.72
C GLU A 48 -20.75 11.73 2.73
N VAL A 49 -20.71 12.04 1.44
CA VAL A 49 -20.71 11.03 0.37
C VAL A 49 -19.48 10.14 0.50
N TYR A 50 -18.31 10.73 0.79
CA TYR A 50 -17.08 9.98 0.99
C TYR A 50 -17.17 8.99 2.16
N ALA A 51 -17.63 9.43 3.34
CA ALA A 51 -17.75 8.59 4.52
C ALA A 51 -18.77 7.46 4.33
N ASN A 52 -19.90 7.74 3.67
CA ASN A 52 -20.97 6.76 3.42
C ASN A 52 -20.57 5.65 2.46
N SER A 53 -19.50 5.83 1.68
CA SER A 53 -18.98 4.79 0.78
C SER A 53 -18.18 3.69 1.50
N PHE A 54 -17.86 3.88 2.79
CA PHE A 54 -17.08 2.93 3.60
C PHE A 54 -17.81 2.53 4.88
N THR A 55 -17.40 1.40 5.46
CA THR A 55 -17.91 0.92 6.75
C THR A 55 -16.80 0.50 7.70
N GLY A 56 -17.15 0.42 9.00
CA GLY A 56 -16.25 -0.08 10.04
C GLY A 56 -14.99 0.77 10.25
N LEU A 57 -13.84 0.11 10.40
CA LEU A 57 -12.55 0.76 10.66
C LEU A 57 -12.04 1.55 9.46
N ALA A 58 -12.41 1.19 8.22
CA ALA A 58 -11.99 1.92 7.02
C ALA A 58 -12.50 3.36 7.02
N THR A 59 -13.77 3.57 7.40
CA THR A 59 -14.35 4.92 7.56
C THR A 59 -13.56 5.73 8.57
N LEU A 60 -13.20 5.13 9.71
CA LEU A 60 -12.44 5.80 10.78
C LEU A 60 -11.04 6.21 10.32
N TYR A 61 -10.29 5.29 9.71
CA TYR A 61 -8.94 5.59 9.26
C TYR A 61 -8.92 6.64 8.14
N ARG A 62 -9.89 6.58 7.22
CA ARG A 62 -10.02 7.58 6.15
C ARG A 62 -10.43 8.96 6.68
N LEU A 63 -11.42 9.06 7.57
CA LEU A 63 -11.80 10.33 8.18
C LEU A 63 -10.67 10.92 9.03
N LYS A 64 -9.95 10.08 9.78
CA LYS A 64 -8.75 10.49 10.52
C LYS A 64 -7.67 11.04 9.57
N PHE A 65 -7.43 10.36 8.45
CA PHE A 65 -6.46 10.81 7.45
C PHE A 65 -6.85 12.16 6.84
N VAL A 66 -8.11 12.34 6.44
CA VAL A 66 -8.61 13.62 5.92
C VAL A 66 -8.47 14.72 6.97
N ALA A 67 -8.75 14.44 8.24
CA ALA A 67 -8.55 15.39 9.32
C ALA A 67 -7.07 15.80 9.47
N ASP A 68 -6.13 14.88 9.29
CA ASP A 68 -4.70 15.19 9.40
C ASP A 68 -4.22 16.06 8.23
N VAL A 69 -4.65 15.74 7.00
CA VAL A 69 -4.16 16.36 5.75
C VAL A 69 -4.88 17.67 5.39
N CYS A 70 -6.16 17.82 5.74
CA CYS A 70 -6.96 18.96 5.31
C CYS A 70 -7.41 19.83 6.49
N PRO A 71 -6.84 21.03 6.70
CA PRO A 71 -7.22 21.91 7.79
C PRO A 71 -8.67 22.41 7.72
N THR A 72 -9.19 22.69 6.53
CA THR A 72 -10.55 23.25 6.32
C THR A 72 -11.64 22.24 6.65
N LEU A 73 -11.44 20.98 6.26
CA LEU A 73 -12.36 19.86 6.50
C LEU A 73 -12.12 19.15 7.84
N ARG A 74 -11.08 19.54 8.58
CA ARG A 74 -10.62 18.86 9.79
C ARG A 74 -11.68 18.73 10.87
N LEU A 75 -12.39 19.82 11.15
CA LEU A 75 -13.38 19.87 12.22
C LEU A 75 -14.55 18.92 11.90
N GLU A 76 -15.11 19.01 10.70
CA GLU A 76 -16.24 18.18 10.28
C GLU A 76 -15.84 16.70 10.16
N ALA A 77 -14.64 16.40 9.63
CA ALA A 77 -14.11 15.04 9.58
C ALA A 77 -13.98 14.42 10.97
N LEU A 78 -13.50 15.18 11.97
CA LEU A 78 -13.41 14.71 13.36
C LEU A 78 -14.79 14.50 14.00
N LYS A 79 -15.76 15.41 13.78
CA LYS A 79 -17.14 15.23 14.27
C LYS A 79 -17.77 13.96 13.72
N MET A 80 -17.66 13.73 12.41
CA MET A 80 -18.16 12.52 11.77
C MET A 80 -17.46 11.27 12.28
N ALA A 81 -16.13 11.32 12.47
CA ALA A 81 -15.36 10.21 13.01
C ALA A 81 -15.80 9.86 14.44
N ILE A 82 -15.97 10.85 15.31
CA ILE A 82 -16.43 10.65 16.70
C ILE A 82 -17.82 10.01 16.71
N LYS A 83 -18.76 10.54 15.91
CA LYS A 83 -20.12 9.97 15.78
C LYS A 83 -20.07 8.50 15.33
N HIS A 84 -19.19 8.17 14.38
CA HIS A 84 -19.04 6.80 13.91
C HIS A 84 -18.38 5.89 14.96
N VAL A 85 -17.33 6.35 15.66
CA VAL A 85 -16.69 5.57 16.73
C VAL A 85 -17.68 5.22 17.84
N MET A 86 -18.61 6.11 18.17
CA MET A 86 -19.63 5.86 19.20
C MET A 86 -20.55 4.67 18.89
N THR A 87 -20.63 4.25 17.61
CA THR A 87 -21.35 3.04 17.20
C THR A 87 -20.52 1.75 17.38
N THR A 88 -19.21 1.88 17.62
CA THR A 88 -18.27 0.77 17.80
C THR A 88 -17.87 0.59 19.28
N TYR A 89 -17.00 -0.40 19.56
CA TYR A 89 -16.44 -0.63 20.90
C TYR A 89 -15.02 -0.06 21.06
N ASN A 90 -14.54 0.74 20.09
CA ASN A 90 -13.17 1.22 20.07
C ASN A 90 -12.97 2.47 20.93
N VAL A 91 -12.76 2.24 22.23
CA VAL A 91 -12.51 3.30 23.22
C VAL A 91 -11.20 4.05 22.96
N ASN A 92 -10.15 3.35 22.53
CA ASN A 92 -8.84 3.95 22.28
C ASN A 92 -8.90 4.97 21.13
N MET A 93 -9.61 4.64 20.06
CA MET A 93 -9.82 5.56 18.93
C MET A 93 -10.67 6.77 19.36
N TYR A 94 -11.71 6.56 20.17
CA TYR A 94 -12.53 7.64 20.71
C TYR A 94 -11.68 8.66 21.49
N GLN A 95 -10.85 8.17 22.42
CA GLN A 95 -9.93 9.01 23.19
C GLN A 95 -8.92 9.73 22.29
N SER A 96 -8.38 9.05 21.28
CA SER A 96 -7.43 9.66 20.33
C SER A 96 -8.07 10.78 19.50
N LEU A 97 -9.30 10.59 19.02
CA LEU A 97 -10.02 11.59 18.24
C LEU A 97 -10.38 12.82 19.10
N HIS A 98 -10.84 12.61 20.33
CA HIS A 98 -11.12 13.71 21.25
C HIS A 98 -9.86 14.48 21.65
N LYS A 99 -8.72 13.79 21.83
CA LYS A 99 -7.43 14.45 22.05
C LYS A 99 -7.07 15.38 20.88
N LYS A 100 -7.21 14.90 19.64
CA LYS A 100 -6.99 15.73 18.43
C LYS A 100 -7.95 16.91 18.35
N LEU A 101 -9.22 16.71 18.72
CA LEU A 101 -10.21 17.78 18.76
C LEU A 101 -9.85 18.87 19.78
N LEU A 102 -9.35 18.48 20.96
CA LEU A 102 -8.88 19.40 21.99
C LEU A 102 -7.64 20.18 21.56
N GLU A 103 -6.67 19.54 20.90
CA GLU A 103 -5.48 20.19 20.35
C GLU A 103 -5.85 21.28 19.33
N LEU A 104 -6.88 21.06 18.51
CA LEU A 104 -7.37 22.07 17.58
C LEU A 104 -8.02 23.25 18.28
N ASN A 105 -8.80 22.99 19.33
CA ASN A 105 -9.43 24.05 20.11
C ASN A 105 -8.39 24.89 20.87
N ALA A 106 -7.37 24.25 21.45
CA ALA A 106 -6.25 24.92 22.09
C ALA A 106 -5.42 25.76 21.10
N GLY A 107 -5.18 25.23 19.89
CA GLY A 107 -4.54 25.95 18.79
C GLY A 107 -5.34 27.20 18.36
N ALA A 108 -6.66 27.08 18.22
CA ALA A 108 -7.55 28.19 17.90
C ALA A 108 -7.63 29.26 19.01
N ALA A 109 -7.59 28.86 20.29
CA ALA A 109 -7.54 29.77 21.42
C ALA A 109 -6.20 30.53 21.51
N SER A 110 -5.09 29.90 21.12
CA SER A 110 -3.76 30.53 21.08
C SER A 110 -3.58 31.51 19.91
N SER A 111 -4.26 31.30 18.77
CA SER A 111 -4.25 32.26 17.65
C SER A 111 -5.23 33.43 17.84
N ALA A 112 -6.28 33.26 18.66
CA ALA A 112 -7.20 34.33 19.04
C ALA A 112 -6.68 35.23 20.18
N SER A 113 -5.66 34.81 20.93
CA SER A 113 -5.07 35.57 22.06
C SER A 113 -3.81 36.37 21.70
N GLY A 114 -3.56 36.59 20.40
CA GLY A 114 -2.54 37.51 19.88
C GLY A 114 -2.83 38.99 20.08
N GLN A 115 -3.53 39.38 21.15
CA GLN A 115 -3.56 40.74 21.69
C GLN A 115 -4.17 40.73 23.11
N ALA A 116 -3.27 40.72 24.11
CA ALA A 116 -3.40 41.17 25.50
C ALA A 116 -2.85 40.11 26.47
N GLY A 117 -1.81 40.51 27.21
CA GLY A 117 -1.11 39.65 28.16
C GLY A 117 -1.82 39.46 29.50
N ALA A 118 -1.09 38.73 30.33
CA ALA A 118 -1.22 38.50 31.77
C ALA A 118 -1.77 37.11 32.19
N ALA A 119 -1.06 36.57 33.17
CA ALA A 119 -1.09 35.23 33.70
C ALA A 119 -2.39 34.85 34.44
N GLY A 120 -2.71 33.55 34.46
CA GLY A 120 -3.68 32.94 35.36
C GLY A 120 -3.64 31.42 35.27
N LEU A 121 -3.41 30.75 36.40
CA LEU A 121 -3.35 29.29 36.60
C LEU A 121 -4.69 28.59 36.26
N PRO A 122 -4.69 27.27 35.97
CA PRO A 122 -5.93 26.51 35.73
C PRO A 122 -6.62 26.16 37.06
N ASP A 123 -7.87 26.60 37.25
CA ASP A 123 -8.71 26.22 38.38
C ASP A 123 -9.57 24.99 38.03
N VAL A 124 -9.62 24.05 38.98
CA VAL A 124 -10.29 22.76 38.92
C VAL A 124 -11.67 22.92 39.55
N ALA A 125 -12.67 23.29 38.77
CA ALA A 125 -14.08 23.19 39.18
C ALA A 125 -15.04 23.27 37.98
N ALA A 126 -15.46 22.12 37.46
CA ALA A 126 -16.66 22.03 36.64
C ALA A 126 -17.43 20.74 36.98
N GLN A 127 -18.19 20.80 38.07
CA GLN A 127 -19.37 19.95 38.23
C GLN A 127 -20.59 20.83 38.51
N SER A 128 -21.67 20.46 37.80
CA SER A 128 -23.09 20.64 38.09
C SER A 128 -23.69 22.05 38.09
N GLY A 129 -24.61 22.27 37.14
CA GLY A 129 -25.56 23.39 37.14
C GLY A 129 -26.56 23.27 35.98
N THR A 130 -27.72 22.68 36.26
CA THR A 130 -28.92 22.70 35.39
C THR A 130 -29.55 24.09 35.35
N SER A 131 -29.93 24.59 34.17
CA SER A 131 -31.15 25.43 34.01
C SER A 131 -31.52 25.65 32.55
N ALA A 132 -32.78 25.41 32.24
CA ALA A 132 -33.48 25.85 31.05
C ALA A 132 -33.58 27.39 31.00
N GLY A 133 -33.51 27.97 29.80
CA GLY A 133 -33.78 29.38 29.54
C GLY A 133 -33.12 29.85 28.24
N GLY A 134 -33.92 30.09 27.21
CA GLY A 134 -33.43 30.49 25.88
C GLY A 134 -32.81 31.89 25.83
N GLY A 135 -31.89 32.06 24.89
CA GLY A 135 -31.29 33.33 24.50
C GLY A 135 -30.35 33.13 23.32
N ALA A 136 -30.74 33.65 22.15
CA ALA A 136 -29.94 33.66 20.94
C ALA A 136 -28.69 34.54 21.12
N GLY A 137 -27.52 34.03 20.73
CA GLY A 137 -26.30 34.84 20.65
C GLY A 137 -25.02 33.98 20.66
N ALA A 138 -24.31 34.00 19.53
CA ALA A 138 -23.01 33.39 19.22
C ALA A 138 -23.03 31.88 18.97
N ASP A 139 -22.78 31.49 17.72
CA ASP A 139 -22.45 30.13 17.29
C ASP A 139 -21.17 29.66 18.02
N ALA A 140 -21.34 29.18 19.25
CA ALA A 140 -20.36 28.33 19.89
C ALA A 140 -20.23 27.09 19.01
N LEU A 141 -19.03 26.83 18.50
CA LEU A 141 -18.69 25.62 17.75
C LEU A 141 -19.34 24.42 18.44
N ASP A 142 -20.32 23.78 17.79
CA ASP A 142 -21.02 22.58 18.26
C ASP A 142 -20.02 21.41 18.30
N LEU A 143 -19.19 21.41 19.34
CA LEU A 143 -18.09 20.48 19.55
C LEU A 143 -18.59 19.30 20.37
N PRO A 144 -18.42 18.06 19.89
CA PRO A 144 -18.76 16.88 20.67
C PRO A 144 -17.99 16.88 22.00
N ALA A 145 -18.72 16.87 23.12
CA ALA A 145 -18.12 16.76 24.44
C ALA A 145 -17.54 15.36 24.68
N TYR A 146 -16.43 15.30 25.43
CA TYR A 146 -15.85 14.02 25.84
C TYR A 146 -16.73 13.36 26.90
N ASP A 147 -17.23 12.17 26.61
CA ASP A 147 -18.08 11.39 27.50
C ASP A 147 -17.27 10.28 28.19
N SER A 148 -16.83 10.55 29.41
CA SER A 148 -16.12 9.58 30.26
C SER A 148 -17.01 8.40 30.68
N ASN A 149 -18.31 8.62 30.84
CA ASN A 149 -19.25 7.56 31.23
C ASN A 149 -19.46 6.57 30.09
N TRP A 150 -19.51 7.07 28.84
CA TRP A 150 -19.55 6.22 27.65
C TRP A 150 -18.31 5.34 27.56
N VAL A 151 -17.12 5.91 27.79
CA VAL A 151 -15.84 5.18 27.79
C VAL A 151 -15.85 4.02 28.79
N GLU A 152 -16.25 4.27 30.03
CA GLU A 152 -16.32 3.21 31.05
C GLU A 152 -17.40 2.17 30.73
N THR A 153 -18.58 2.61 30.32
CA THR A 153 -19.71 1.73 30.04
C THR A 153 -19.43 0.83 28.85
N LYS A 154 -18.91 1.38 27.75
CA LYS A 154 -18.53 0.61 26.56
C LYS A 154 -17.32 -0.26 26.80
N GLY A 155 -16.34 0.20 27.58
CA GLY A 155 -15.21 -0.63 28.02
C GLY A 155 -15.67 -1.88 28.79
N LYS A 156 -16.57 -1.70 29.77
CA LYS A 156 -17.17 -2.81 30.52
C LYS A 156 -18.00 -3.74 29.62
N GLN A 157 -18.80 -3.18 28.71
CA GLN A 157 -19.60 -3.96 27.75
C GLN A 157 -18.71 -4.79 26.80
N ALA A 158 -17.60 -4.21 26.31
CA ALA A 158 -16.65 -4.89 25.44
C ALA A 158 -15.95 -6.05 26.16
N ALA A 159 -15.53 -5.83 27.41
CA ALA A 159 -14.92 -6.87 28.25
C ALA A 159 -15.90 -8.01 28.57
N PHE A 160 -17.15 -7.69 28.92
CA PHE A 160 -18.19 -8.67 29.18
C PHE A 160 -18.51 -9.51 27.93
N ASN A 161 -18.64 -8.87 26.76
CA ASN A 161 -18.86 -9.56 25.49
C ASN A 161 -17.68 -10.48 25.15
N LEU A 162 -16.44 -10.05 25.43
CA LEU A 162 -15.24 -10.86 25.22
C LEU A 162 -15.25 -12.12 26.10
N GLU A 163 -15.54 -11.98 27.39
CA GLU A 163 -15.63 -13.11 28.33
C GLU A 163 -16.70 -14.12 27.91
N LYS A 164 -17.86 -13.62 27.47
CA LYS A 164 -18.94 -14.45 26.95
C LYS A 164 -18.49 -15.25 25.71
N LEU A 165 -17.90 -14.58 24.71
CA LEU A 165 -17.42 -15.22 23.49
C LEU A 165 -16.32 -16.25 23.78
N ASP A 166 -15.41 -15.97 24.72
CA ASP A 166 -14.38 -16.92 25.16
C ASP A 166 -14.98 -18.14 25.88
N SER A 167 -16.02 -17.93 26.70
CA SER A 167 -16.76 -19.03 27.34
C SER A 167 -17.48 -19.90 26.32
N ASP A 168 -18.17 -19.29 25.35
CA ASP A 168 -18.85 -20.00 24.26
C ASP A 168 -17.84 -20.79 23.41
N LEU A 169 -16.70 -20.21 23.08
CA LEU A 169 -15.63 -20.89 22.34
C LEU A 169 -15.05 -22.09 23.11
N LYS A 170 -14.90 -21.99 24.44
CA LYS A 170 -14.49 -23.12 25.29
C LYS A 170 -15.52 -24.25 25.25
N ASN A 171 -16.82 -23.92 25.30
CA ASN A 171 -17.90 -24.88 25.18
C ASN A 171 -17.91 -25.56 23.79
N TYR A 172 -17.72 -24.80 22.70
CA TYR A 172 -17.60 -25.38 21.36
C TYR A 172 -16.41 -26.34 21.24
N LYS A 173 -15.30 -26.02 21.91
CA LYS A 173 -14.12 -26.90 21.96
C LYS A 173 -14.38 -28.18 22.76
N SER A 174 -15.06 -28.11 23.91
CA SER A 174 -15.43 -29.33 24.66
C SER A 174 -16.37 -30.24 23.86
N ASN A 175 -17.28 -29.65 23.08
CA ASN A 175 -18.21 -30.41 22.24
C ASN A 175 -17.57 -30.94 20.95
N SER A 176 -16.33 -30.55 20.64
CA SER A 176 -15.56 -31.02 19.48
C SER A 176 -16.22 -30.82 18.11
N ILE A 177 -17.07 -29.80 17.97
CA ILE A 177 -17.76 -29.46 16.71
C ILE A 177 -16.91 -28.46 15.92
N LYS A 178 -16.25 -28.91 14.85
CA LYS A 178 -15.34 -28.06 14.04
C LYS A 178 -15.98 -26.78 13.53
N GLU A 179 -17.21 -26.84 13.03
CA GLU A 179 -17.92 -25.66 12.50
C GLU A 179 -18.21 -24.62 13.59
N SER A 180 -18.64 -25.05 14.77
CA SER A 180 -18.88 -24.16 15.91
C SER A 180 -17.58 -23.51 16.41
N ILE A 181 -16.48 -24.27 16.44
CA ILE A 181 -15.17 -23.73 16.83
C ILE A 181 -14.67 -22.70 15.78
N ARG A 182 -14.83 -23.00 14.49
CA ARG A 182 -14.47 -22.09 13.39
C ARG A 182 -15.26 -20.78 13.48
N ARG A 183 -16.59 -20.87 13.61
CA ARG A 183 -17.47 -19.70 13.74
C ARG A 183 -17.18 -18.91 15.02
N GLY A 184 -16.94 -19.59 16.14
CA GLY A 184 -16.55 -18.92 17.39
C GLY A 184 -15.22 -18.16 17.27
N HIS A 185 -14.27 -18.66 16.47
CA HIS A 185 -13.04 -17.91 16.14
C HIS A 185 -13.30 -16.70 15.23
N ASP A 186 -14.23 -16.79 14.27
CA ASP A 186 -14.63 -15.66 13.43
C ASP A 186 -15.32 -14.57 14.27
N ASP A 187 -16.30 -14.94 15.09
CA ASP A 187 -17.05 -14.01 15.95
C ASP A 187 -16.12 -13.30 16.96
N LEU A 188 -15.15 -14.03 17.51
CA LEU A 188 -14.12 -13.47 18.38
C LEU A 188 -13.19 -12.50 17.63
N GLY A 189 -12.82 -12.82 16.39
CA GLY A 189 -12.03 -11.95 15.52
C GLY A 189 -12.77 -10.65 15.17
N ASP A 190 -14.06 -10.75 14.85
CA ASP A 190 -14.93 -9.60 14.55
C ASP A 190 -15.09 -8.69 15.77
N HIS A 191 -15.23 -9.27 16.97
CA HIS A 191 -15.25 -8.51 18.22
C HIS A 191 -13.94 -7.77 18.46
N TYR A 192 -12.79 -8.43 18.28
CA TYR A 192 -11.49 -7.77 18.38
C TYR A 192 -11.32 -6.63 17.37
N LEU A 193 -11.79 -6.80 16.13
CA LEU A 193 -11.81 -5.71 15.13
C LEU A 193 -12.68 -4.53 15.58
N SER A 194 -13.86 -4.80 16.14
CA SER A 194 -14.76 -3.75 16.65
C SER A 194 -14.18 -2.99 17.85
N CYS A 195 -13.30 -3.65 18.62
CA CYS A 195 -12.54 -3.05 19.71
C CYS A 195 -11.28 -2.30 19.23
N GLY A 196 -10.83 -2.57 17.99
CA GLY A 196 -9.61 -2.00 17.41
C GLY A 196 -8.33 -2.78 17.68
N ASP A 197 -8.41 -4.00 18.22
CA ASP A 197 -7.25 -4.86 18.46
C ASP A 197 -6.95 -5.74 17.24
N LEU A 198 -6.15 -5.20 16.34
CA LEU A 198 -5.81 -5.85 15.07
C LEU A 198 -4.94 -7.11 15.27
N THR A 199 -4.04 -7.11 16.25
CA THR A 199 -3.10 -8.21 16.46
C THR A 199 -3.81 -9.46 16.99
N ASN A 200 -4.74 -9.30 17.94
CA ASN A 200 -5.50 -10.43 18.46
C ASN A 200 -6.58 -10.91 17.47
N ALA A 201 -7.19 -10.00 16.69
CA ALA A 201 -8.07 -10.38 15.59
C ALA A 201 -7.35 -11.30 14.59
N LEU A 202 -6.12 -10.95 14.16
CA LEU A 202 -5.33 -11.77 13.24
C LEU A 202 -5.04 -13.17 13.80
N LYS A 203 -4.73 -13.27 15.09
CA LYS A 203 -4.50 -14.56 15.76
C LYS A 203 -5.76 -15.42 15.76
N CYS A 204 -6.94 -14.83 15.99
CA CYS A 204 -8.22 -15.56 15.98
C CYS A 204 -8.52 -16.16 14.61
N TYR A 205 -8.45 -15.38 13.53
CA TYR A 205 -8.66 -15.90 12.17
C TYR A 205 -7.59 -16.92 11.76
N SER A 206 -6.35 -16.72 12.20
CA SER A 206 -5.26 -17.68 11.93
C SER A 206 -5.50 -19.04 12.60
N ARG A 207 -6.07 -19.05 13.83
CA ARG A 207 -6.44 -20.27 14.54
C ARG A 207 -7.65 -20.98 13.93
N ALA A 208 -8.57 -20.24 13.30
CA ALA A 208 -9.72 -20.83 12.60
C ALA A 208 -9.31 -21.79 11.47
N ARG A 209 -8.10 -21.61 10.91
CA ARG A 209 -7.53 -22.41 9.81
C ARG A 209 -7.61 -23.91 10.03
N ASP A 210 -7.29 -24.39 11.23
CA ASP A 210 -7.16 -25.82 11.52
C ASP A 210 -8.54 -26.51 11.57
N TYR A 211 -9.62 -25.71 11.62
CA TYR A 211 -11.01 -26.16 11.64
C TYR A 211 -11.71 -26.02 10.27
N CYS A 212 -11.01 -25.56 9.23
CA CYS A 212 -11.53 -25.46 7.87
C CYS A 212 -11.61 -26.85 7.20
N THR A 213 -12.81 -27.25 6.79
CA THR A 213 -13.08 -28.54 6.11
C THR A 213 -13.38 -28.43 4.62
N SER A 214 -13.74 -27.24 4.11
CA SER A 214 -14.11 -26.99 2.72
C SER A 214 -13.30 -25.82 2.15
N GLY A 215 -13.11 -25.78 0.82
CA GLY A 215 -12.47 -24.65 0.13
C GLY A 215 -13.14 -23.30 0.45
N LYS A 216 -14.47 -23.26 0.61
CA LYS A 216 -15.21 -22.05 1.03
C LYS A 216 -14.77 -21.53 2.40
N HIS A 217 -14.51 -22.44 3.36
CA HIS A 217 -14.01 -22.05 4.69
C HIS A 217 -12.62 -21.44 4.61
N VAL A 218 -11.75 -22.02 3.77
CA VAL A 218 -10.40 -21.49 3.54
C VAL A 218 -10.45 -20.11 2.89
N ILE A 219 -11.31 -19.91 1.89
CA ILE A 219 -11.48 -18.61 1.21
C ILE A 219 -11.97 -17.54 2.17
N ASN A 220 -13.02 -17.81 2.96
CA ASN A 220 -13.56 -16.85 3.92
C ASN A 220 -12.52 -16.48 4.99
N MET A 221 -11.80 -17.47 5.52
CA MET A 221 -10.70 -17.23 6.44
C MET A 221 -9.60 -16.36 5.79
N CYS A 222 -9.23 -16.63 4.54
CA CYS A 222 -8.25 -15.82 3.82
C CYS A 222 -8.73 -14.37 3.65
N LEU A 223 -10.01 -14.14 3.34
CA LEU A 223 -10.58 -12.79 3.23
C LEU A 223 -10.51 -12.04 4.57
N ASN A 224 -10.83 -12.69 5.69
CA ASN A 224 -10.72 -12.09 7.02
C ASN A 224 -9.28 -11.77 7.39
N VAL A 225 -8.33 -12.67 7.09
CA VAL A 225 -6.90 -12.42 7.29
C VAL A 225 -6.44 -11.23 6.44
N ILE A 226 -6.80 -11.19 5.15
CA ILE A 226 -6.48 -10.07 4.25
C ILE A 226 -7.02 -8.75 4.83
N LYS A 227 -8.27 -8.72 5.27
CA LYS A 227 -8.89 -7.53 5.90
C LYS A 227 -8.06 -6.99 7.05
N VAL A 228 -7.64 -7.85 7.99
CA VAL A 228 -6.81 -7.42 9.13
C VAL A 228 -5.40 -7.03 8.69
N SER A 229 -4.78 -7.79 7.79
CA SER A 229 -3.44 -7.51 7.28
C SER A 229 -3.35 -6.18 6.53
N LEU A 230 -4.44 -5.73 5.90
CA LEU A 230 -4.53 -4.40 5.27
C LEU A 230 -4.50 -3.28 6.32
N TYR A 231 -5.24 -3.41 7.43
CA TYR A 231 -5.16 -2.43 8.52
C TYR A 231 -3.82 -2.42 9.23
N LEU A 232 -3.14 -3.57 9.29
CA LEU A 232 -1.75 -3.69 9.78
C LEU A 232 -0.70 -3.25 8.75
N GLN A 233 -1.11 -2.86 7.54
CA GLN A 233 -0.23 -2.47 6.42
C GLN A 233 0.81 -3.55 6.03
N ASN A 234 0.50 -4.84 6.28
CA ASN A 234 1.38 -5.95 5.89
C ASN A 234 1.03 -6.44 4.47
N TRP A 235 1.55 -5.76 3.46
CA TRP A 235 1.23 -6.00 2.05
C TRP A 235 1.72 -7.35 1.52
N ALA A 236 2.87 -7.84 2.01
CA ALA A 236 3.41 -9.14 1.62
C ALA A 236 2.51 -10.30 2.10
N HIS A 237 1.97 -10.16 3.31
CA HIS A 237 1.03 -11.11 3.88
C HIS A 237 -0.30 -11.13 3.10
N VAL A 238 -0.79 -9.96 2.68
CA VAL A 238 -1.98 -9.85 1.80
C VAL A 238 -1.77 -10.62 0.50
N LEU A 239 -0.67 -10.39 -0.22
CA LEU A 239 -0.40 -11.08 -1.48
C LEU A 239 -0.28 -12.60 -1.32
N SER A 240 0.34 -13.05 -0.23
CA SER A 240 0.49 -14.48 0.08
C SER A 240 -0.88 -15.15 0.30
N TYR A 241 -1.80 -14.49 1.01
CA TYR A 241 -3.13 -15.02 1.26
C TYR A 241 -4.08 -14.88 0.07
N VAL A 242 -3.89 -13.86 -0.78
CA VAL A 242 -4.58 -13.81 -2.08
C VAL A 242 -4.18 -15.00 -2.94
N ASN A 243 -2.88 -15.25 -3.11
CA ASN A 243 -2.40 -16.40 -3.89
C ASN A 243 -2.90 -17.72 -3.31
N LYS A 244 -2.93 -17.85 -1.98
CA LYS A 244 -3.48 -19.03 -1.29
C LYS A 244 -4.98 -19.23 -1.56
N ALA A 245 -5.77 -18.16 -1.50
CA ALA A 245 -7.20 -18.20 -1.80
C ALA A 245 -7.45 -18.57 -3.27
N GLU A 246 -6.70 -17.99 -4.20
CA GLU A 246 -6.79 -18.30 -5.64
C GLU A 246 -6.34 -19.75 -5.96
N SER A 247 -5.41 -20.32 -5.20
CA SER A 247 -4.94 -21.70 -5.38
C SER A 247 -5.81 -22.77 -4.69
N THR A 248 -6.84 -22.36 -3.94
CA THR A 248 -7.67 -23.30 -3.17
C THR A 248 -8.59 -24.09 -4.12
N PRO A 249 -8.63 -25.44 -4.05
CA PRO A 249 -9.58 -26.23 -4.82
C PRO A 249 -11.02 -25.81 -4.50
N ASP A 250 -11.94 -25.91 -5.46
CA ASP A 250 -13.33 -25.38 -5.43
C ASP A 250 -13.49 -23.86 -5.69
N PHE A 251 -12.42 -23.07 -5.81
CA PHE A 251 -12.51 -21.63 -6.11
C PHE A 251 -13.25 -21.31 -7.41
N MET A 252 -13.17 -22.20 -8.41
CA MET A 252 -13.84 -22.05 -9.71
C MET A 252 -15.10 -22.93 -9.86
N GLU A 253 -15.39 -23.85 -8.93
CA GLU A 253 -16.45 -24.86 -9.08
C GLU A 253 -17.79 -24.47 -8.41
N GLY A 254 -17.81 -23.42 -7.58
CA GLY A 254 -19.04 -22.87 -6.99
C GLY A 254 -19.97 -22.12 -7.97
N PRO A 255 -21.13 -21.61 -7.49
CA PRO A 255 -22.03 -20.78 -8.30
C PRO A 255 -21.27 -19.56 -8.84
N LYS A 256 -21.32 -19.40 -10.17
CA LYS A 256 -20.47 -18.47 -10.94
C LYS A 256 -20.44 -17.04 -10.36
N GLU A 257 -21.55 -16.58 -9.82
CA GLU A 257 -21.74 -15.21 -9.32
C GLU A 257 -21.05 -14.95 -7.96
N ALA A 258 -21.21 -15.85 -6.98
CA ALA A 258 -20.57 -15.72 -5.67
C ALA A 258 -19.03 -15.82 -5.78
N ASN A 259 -18.55 -16.71 -6.65
CA ASN A 259 -17.12 -16.84 -6.93
C ASN A 259 -16.56 -15.59 -7.61
N LEU A 260 -17.35 -14.94 -8.49
CA LEU A 260 -16.92 -13.71 -9.16
C LEU A 260 -16.80 -12.53 -8.19
N SER A 261 -17.67 -12.46 -7.17
CA SER A 261 -17.55 -11.48 -6.09
C SER A 261 -16.30 -11.69 -5.25
N VAL A 262 -16.03 -12.93 -4.82
CA VAL A 262 -14.80 -13.26 -4.10
C VAL A 262 -13.57 -12.94 -4.95
N ALA A 263 -13.56 -13.35 -6.21
CA ALA A 263 -12.47 -13.08 -7.14
C ALA A 263 -12.22 -11.58 -7.28
N THR A 264 -13.28 -10.78 -7.42
CA THR A 264 -13.19 -9.32 -7.50
C THR A 264 -12.57 -8.72 -6.23
N ARG A 265 -13.00 -9.15 -5.04
CA ARG A 265 -12.42 -8.71 -3.75
C ARG A 265 -10.93 -9.05 -3.65
N LEU A 266 -10.54 -10.27 -4.06
CA LEU A 266 -9.14 -10.70 -4.08
C LEU A 266 -8.30 -9.86 -5.05
N LYS A 267 -8.82 -9.56 -6.26
CA LYS A 267 -8.13 -8.69 -7.23
C LYS A 267 -7.96 -7.27 -6.70
N CYS A 268 -8.99 -6.70 -6.07
CA CYS A 268 -8.92 -5.38 -5.46
C CYS A 268 -7.90 -5.34 -4.31
N ALA A 269 -7.88 -6.36 -3.43
CA ALA A 269 -6.91 -6.45 -2.33
C ALA A 269 -5.47 -6.62 -2.84
N ALA A 270 -5.25 -7.45 -3.85
CA ALA A 270 -3.94 -7.60 -4.49
C ALA A 270 -3.49 -6.33 -5.20
N GLY A 271 -4.39 -5.66 -5.93
CA GLY A 271 -4.11 -4.38 -6.58
C GLY A 271 -3.69 -3.31 -5.58
N LEU A 272 -4.36 -3.25 -4.42
CA LEU A 272 -4.01 -2.33 -3.34
C LEU A 272 -2.64 -2.64 -2.74
N ALA A 273 -2.34 -3.90 -2.46
CA ALA A 273 -1.02 -4.30 -1.95
C ALA A 273 0.11 -4.02 -2.96
N GLU A 274 -0.13 -4.21 -4.25
CA GLU A 274 0.84 -3.87 -5.31
C GLU A 274 1.01 -2.36 -5.50
N LEU A 275 -0.05 -1.57 -5.30
CA LEU A 275 0.03 -0.11 -5.30
C LEU A 275 0.97 0.39 -4.19
N GLN A 276 0.77 -0.10 -2.97
CA GLN A 276 1.54 0.29 -1.79
C GLN A 276 3.01 -0.12 -1.89
N THR A 277 3.29 -1.25 -2.52
CA THR A 277 4.66 -1.69 -2.85
C THR A 277 5.24 -1.01 -4.10
N LYS A 278 4.63 0.07 -4.59
CA LYS A 278 5.05 0.89 -5.75
C LYS A 278 5.12 0.12 -7.09
N LYS A 279 4.48 -1.05 -7.18
CA LYS A 279 4.41 -1.90 -8.38
C LYS A 279 3.21 -1.52 -9.27
N TYR A 280 3.17 -0.27 -9.72
CA TYR A 280 2.02 0.33 -10.41
C TYR A 280 1.51 -0.45 -11.64
N LYS A 281 2.40 -1.00 -12.46
CA LYS A 281 1.99 -1.74 -13.68
C LYS A 281 1.24 -3.02 -13.33
N SER A 282 1.66 -3.70 -12.27
CA SER A 282 0.99 -4.91 -11.80
C SER A 282 -0.33 -4.55 -11.12
N ALA A 283 -0.32 -3.51 -10.27
CA ALA A 283 -1.51 -3.01 -9.59
C ALA A 283 -2.63 -2.65 -10.60
N ALA A 284 -2.28 -1.92 -11.67
CA ALA A 284 -3.19 -1.61 -12.76
C ALA A 284 -3.83 -2.86 -13.36
N LYS A 285 -3.03 -3.89 -13.67
CA LYS A 285 -3.56 -5.16 -14.24
C LYS A 285 -4.53 -5.85 -13.29
N LYS A 286 -4.28 -5.81 -11.97
CA LYS A 286 -5.18 -6.40 -10.96
C LYS A 286 -6.49 -5.62 -10.85
N PHE A 287 -6.43 -4.29 -10.76
CA PHE A 287 -7.65 -3.45 -10.70
C PHE A 287 -8.51 -3.55 -11.96
N LEU A 288 -7.89 -3.61 -13.15
CA LEU A 288 -8.62 -3.74 -14.42
C LEU A 288 -9.32 -5.09 -14.60
N GLN A 289 -8.96 -6.10 -13.79
CA GLN A 289 -9.63 -7.42 -13.78
C GLN A 289 -10.81 -7.48 -12.81
N ALA A 290 -11.07 -6.43 -12.03
CA ALA A 290 -12.22 -6.36 -11.12
C ALA A 290 -13.54 -6.26 -11.91
N SER A 291 -14.58 -6.95 -11.45
CA SER A 291 -15.93 -6.82 -12.01
C SER A 291 -16.67 -5.67 -11.32
N PHE A 292 -17.36 -4.82 -12.09
CA PHE A 292 -18.11 -3.67 -11.57
C PHE A 292 -19.23 -4.09 -10.61
N ASP A 293 -20.03 -5.07 -11.02
CA ASP A 293 -21.24 -5.54 -10.31
C ASP A 293 -20.96 -6.17 -8.95
N HIS A 294 -19.70 -6.57 -8.70
CA HIS A 294 -19.33 -7.26 -7.46
C HIS A 294 -18.19 -6.57 -6.69
N CYS A 295 -17.95 -5.29 -6.98
CA CYS A 295 -16.92 -4.48 -6.33
C CYS A 295 -17.42 -3.80 -5.04
N GLU A 296 -18.47 -4.35 -4.41
CA GLU A 296 -18.93 -3.90 -3.11
C GLU A 296 -18.06 -4.49 -2.01
N PHE A 297 -17.11 -3.67 -1.53
CA PHE A 297 -16.26 -4.00 -0.40
C PHE A 297 -15.96 -2.76 0.46
N PRO A 298 -16.99 -2.20 1.12
CA PRO A 298 -16.90 -0.91 1.84
C PRO A 298 -15.93 -0.95 3.04
N GLU A 299 -15.56 -2.14 3.50
CA GLU A 299 -14.55 -2.32 4.55
C GLU A 299 -13.11 -2.05 4.05
N MET A 300 -12.89 -1.87 2.74
CA MET A 300 -11.56 -1.67 2.14
C MET A 300 -11.54 -0.58 1.06
N LEU A 301 -12.31 -0.74 -0.02
CA LEU A 301 -12.29 0.12 -1.20
C LEU A 301 -13.70 0.36 -1.75
N SER A 302 -13.95 1.58 -2.24
CA SER A 302 -15.13 1.90 -3.04
C SER A 302 -14.88 1.64 -4.53
N GLN A 303 -15.96 1.55 -5.31
CA GLN A 303 -15.88 1.44 -6.78
C GLN A 303 -15.12 2.63 -7.40
N ASN A 304 -15.33 3.85 -6.88
CA ASN A 304 -14.61 5.05 -7.31
C ASN A 304 -13.10 4.92 -7.06
N ASN A 305 -12.68 4.36 -5.91
CA ASN A 305 -11.26 4.13 -5.65
C ASN A 305 -10.66 3.15 -6.66
N VAL A 306 -11.37 2.08 -7.02
CA VAL A 306 -10.88 1.12 -8.02
C VAL A 306 -10.71 1.78 -9.39
N ALA A 307 -11.65 2.65 -9.78
CA ALA A 307 -11.54 3.46 -10.99
C ALA A 307 -10.28 4.35 -10.97
N MET A 308 -10.11 5.14 -9.89
CA MET A 308 -9.00 6.08 -9.74
C MET A 308 -7.65 5.37 -9.68
N TYR A 309 -7.51 4.34 -8.84
CA TYR A 309 -6.24 3.64 -8.65
C TYR A 309 -5.86 2.86 -9.90
N GLY A 310 -6.81 2.14 -10.50
CA GLY A 310 -6.60 1.38 -11.73
C GLY A 310 -6.27 2.30 -12.91
N GLY A 311 -7.03 3.37 -13.10
CA GLY A 311 -6.87 4.31 -14.21
C GLY A 311 -5.57 5.12 -14.14
N LEU A 312 -5.21 5.66 -12.98
CA LEU A 312 -3.94 6.40 -12.81
C LEU A 312 -2.72 5.48 -12.95
N CYS A 313 -2.76 4.28 -12.37
CA CYS A 313 -1.67 3.32 -12.52
C CYS A 313 -1.51 2.86 -13.98
N ALA A 314 -2.61 2.61 -14.68
CA ALA A 314 -2.59 2.26 -16.10
C ALA A 314 -2.03 3.41 -16.93
N LEU A 315 -2.51 4.65 -16.73
CA LEU A 315 -2.04 5.83 -17.44
C LEU A 315 -0.53 6.07 -17.24
N ALA A 316 -0.02 5.83 -16.04
CA ALA A 316 1.40 5.97 -15.71
C ALA A 316 2.30 4.88 -16.31
N THR A 317 1.76 3.68 -16.62
CA THR A 317 2.60 2.50 -16.91
C THR A 317 2.29 1.73 -18.20
N PHE A 318 1.08 1.77 -18.74
CA PHE A 318 0.67 1.00 -19.92
C PHE A 318 1.01 1.69 -21.23
N ASP A 319 1.71 1.04 -22.14
CA ASP A 319 1.96 1.65 -23.44
C ASP A 319 0.66 1.98 -24.21
N ARG A 320 0.79 2.65 -25.35
CA ARG A 320 -0.37 3.09 -26.15
C ARG A 320 -1.30 1.93 -26.54
N GLN A 321 -0.75 0.75 -26.82
CA GLN A 321 -1.51 -0.44 -27.22
C GLN A 321 -2.18 -1.10 -26.01
N GLU A 322 -1.45 -1.23 -24.91
CA GLU A 322 -1.97 -1.73 -23.63
C GLU A 322 -3.12 -0.85 -23.11
N LEU A 323 -2.98 0.48 -23.20
CA LEU A 323 -4.00 1.43 -22.74
C LEU A 323 -5.28 1.33 -23.59
N GLN A 324 -5.13 1.22 -24.92
CA GLN A 324 -6.28 1.01 -25.81
C GLN A 324 -6.99 -0.29 -25.49
N LYS A 325 -6.25 -1.41 -25.44
CA LYS A 325 -6.81 -2.75 -25.27
C LYS A 325 -7.45 -2.95 -23.90
N ASN A 326 -6.75 -2.58 -22.84
CA ASN A 326 -7.11 -2.99 -21.47
C ASN A 326 -7.95 -1.94 -20.74
N VAL A 327 -7.97 -0.68 -21.19
CA VAL A 327 -8.70 0.41 -20.52
C VAL A 327 -9.80 0.95 -21.42
N ILE A 328 -9.44 1.46 -22.61
CA ILE A 328 -10.39 2.17 -23.48
C ILE A 328 -11.43 1.21 -24.10
N SER A 329 -10.97 0.06 -24.61
CA SER A 329 -11.82 -0.94 -25.24
C SER A 329 -12.39 -1.96 -24.25
N SER A 330 -12.07 -1.85 -22.95
CA SER A 330 -12.55 -2.77 -21.93
C SER A 330 -13.99 -2.44 -21.53
N SER A 331 -14.94 -3.33 -21.84
CA SER A 331 -16.34 -3.17 -21.45
C SER A 331 -16.53 -3.19 -19.93
N SER A 332 -15.77 -4.03 -19.22
CA SER A 332 -15.83 -4.14 -17.76
C SER A 332 -15.31 -2.87 -17.08
N PHE A 333 -14.17 -2.34 -17.52
CA PHE A 333 -13.57 -1.17 -16.88
C PHE A 333 -14.22 0.16 -17.29
N LYS A 334 -14.91 0.18 -18.44
CA LYS A 334 -15.70 1.34 -18.87
C LYS A 334 -16.73 1.76 -17.82
N LEU A 335 -17.39 0.82 -17.15
CA LEU A 335 -18.37 1.11 -16.10
C LEU A 335 -17.73 1.86 -14.91
N PHE A 336 -16.52 1.47 -14.50
CA PHE A 336 -15.76 2.18 -13.47
C PHE A 336 -15.39 3.61 -13.91
N LEU A 337 -15.00 3.80 -15.18
CA LEU A 337 -14.68 5.12 -15.72
C LEU A 337 -15.90 6.04 -15.90
N GLU A 338 -17.12 5.50 -15.92
CA GLU A 338 -18.34 6.28 -15.94
C GLU A 338 -18.65 6.91 -14.58
N LEU A 339 -18.18 6.31 -13.47
CA LEU A 339 -18.24 6.91 -12.13
C LEU A 339 -17.31 8.13 -12.00
N GLU A 340 -16.16 8.11 -12.69
CA GLU A 340 -15.12 9.14 -12.61
C GLU A 340 -14.86 9.78 -13.98
N PRO A 341 -15.76 10.66 -14.47
CA PRO A 341 -15.69 11.22 -15.83
C PRO A 341 -14.44 12.08 -16.06
N GLN A 342 -13.91 12.75 -15.03
CA GLN A 342 -12.68 13.53 -15.15
C GLN A 342 -11.48 12.63 -15.49
N LEU A 343 -11.34 11.48 -14.82
CA LEU A 343 -10.28 10.52 -15.10
C LEU A 343 -10.41 9.92 -16.51
N ARG A 344 -11.63 9.60 -16.91
CA ARG A 344 -11.94 9.12 -18.26
C ARG A 344 -11.45 10.12 -19.31
N ASP A 345 -11.79 11.40 -19.15
CA ASP A 345 -11.39 12.45 -20.09
C ASP A 345 -9.87 12.66 -20.12
N ILE A 346 -9.18 12.54 -18.98
CA ILE A 346 -7.72 12.57 -18.90
C ILE A 346 -7.11 11.44 -19.75
N ILE A 347 -7.62 10.21 -19.60
CA ILE A 347 -7.12 9.03 -20.34
C ILE A 347 -7.35 9.20 -21.85
N PHE A 348 -8.54 9.65 -22.27
CA PHE A 348 -8.82 9.90 -23.69
C PHE A 348 -7.96 11.00 -24.27
N LYS A 349 -7.79 12.14 -23.57
CA LYS A 349 -6.93 13.23 -24.04
C LYS A 349 -5.46 12.83 -24.12
N PHE A 350 -4.98 11.98 -23.20
CA PHE A 350 -3.65 11.39 -23.28
C PHE A 350 -3.51 10.51 -24.53
N TYR A 351 -4.48 9.65 -24.79
CA TYR A 351 -4.49 8.79 -25.97
C TYR A 351 -4.58 9.58 -27.29
N GLU A 352 -5.36 10.66 -27.33
CA GLU A 352 -5.46 11.57 -28.48
C GLU A 352 -4.25 12.51 -28.65
N SER A 353 -3.22 12.39 -27.79
CA SER A 353 -2.03 13.26 -27.78
C SER A 353 -2.31 14.75 -27.50
N LYS A 354 -3.42 15.05 -26.82
CA LYS A 354 -3.81 16.39 -26.37
C LYS A 354 -3.26 16.68 -24.96
N TYR A 355 -1.93 16.71 -24.84
CA TYR A 355 -1.24 16.73 -23.55
C TYR A 355 -1.50 17.98 -22.69
N ALA A 356 -1.61 19.18 -23.30
CA ALA A 356 -1.85 20.41 -22.56
C ALA A 356 -3.17 20.36 -21.76
N SER A 357 -4.24 19.89 -22.41
CA SER A 357 -5.54 19.72 -21.76
C SER A 357 -5.58 18.54 -20.80
N CYS A 358 -4.86 17.45 -21.12
CA CYS A 358 -4.73 16.28 -20.24
C CYS A 358 -4.07 16.66 -18.91
N LEU A 359 -2.93 17.35 -18.96
CA LEU A 359 -2.16 17.76 -17.78
C LEU A 359 -2.92 18.79 -16.95
N LYS A 360 -3.65 19.72 -17.59
CA LYS A 360 -4.50 20.67 -16.87
C LYS A 360 -5.58 19.95 -16.05
N LEU A 361 -6.32 19.02 -16.66
CA LEU A 361 -7.32 18.22 -15.94
C LEU A 361 -6.68 17.36 -14.84
N LEU A 362 -5.47 16.83 -15.08
CA LEU A 362 -4.74 16.04 -14.08
C LEU A 362 -4.34 16.90 -12.86
N ASP A 363 -3.94 18.15 -13.08
CA ASP A 363 -3.64 19.09 -11.99
C ASP A 363 -4.91 19.50 -11.23
N GLU A 364 -6.06 19.66 -11.91
CA GLU A 364 -7.35 19.98 -11.27
C GLU A 364 -7.84 18.91 -10.28
N ILE A 365 -7.59 17.62 -10.55
CA ILE A 365 -7.99 16.53 -9.64
C ILE A 365 -6.95 16.22 -8.55
N ARG A 366 -5.78 16.88 -8.59
CA ARG A 366 -4.63 16.55 -7.73
C ARG A 366 -4.94 16.70 -6.25
N ASP A 367 -5.58 17.80 -5.87
CA ASP A 367 -5.83 18.13 -4.47
C ASP A 367 -6.80 17.12 -3.83
N ASN A 368 -7.80 16.67 -4.59
CA ASN A 368 -8.72 15.62 -4.14
C ASN A 368 -8.02 14.26 -3.99
N LEU A 369 -7.05 13.94 -4.85
CA LEU A 369 -6.26 12.70 -4.74
C LEU A 369 -5.35 12.70 -3.50
N LEU A 370 -4.84 13.86 -3.09
CA LEU A 370 -4.00 13.99 -1.90
C LEU A 370 -4.78 13.78 -0.59
N LEU A 371 -6.11 13.84 -0.63
CA LEU A 371 -6.97 13.53 0.53
C LEU A 371 -7.25 12.04 0.70
N ASP A 372 -6.92 11.20 -0.30
CA ASP A 372 -7.18 9.78 -0.21
C ASP A 372 -6.00 9.03 0.44
N MET A 373 -6.33 8.30 1.51
CA MET A 373 -5.39 7.62 2.40
C MET A 373 -4.37 6.73 1.69
N TYR A 374 -4.75 6.02 0.63
CA TYR A 374 -3.87 5.04 -0.03
C TYR A 374 -3.12 5.63 -1.22
N ILE A 375 -3.75 6.53 -1.99
CA ILE A 375 -3.11 7.07 -3.21
C ILE A 375 -2.22 8.27 -2.93
N ALA A 376 -2.50 9.07 -1.89
CA ALA A 376 -1.78 10.31 -1.61
C ALA A 376 -0.24 10.17 -1.62
N PRO A 377 0.36 9.15 -0.98
CA PRO A 377 1.81 8.95 -1.01
C PRO A 377 2.39 8.67 -2.41
N HIS A 378 1.55 8.24 -3.36
CA HIS A 378 1.95 7.85 -4.70
C HIS A 378 1.68 8.93 -5.76
N VAL A 379 0.90 9.97 -5.44
CA VAL A 379 0.50 11.03 -6.38
C VAL A 379 1.70 11.63 -7.09
N ASN A 380 2.73 12.07 -6.36
CA ASN A 380 3.92 12.70 -6.96
C ASN A 380 4.65 11.75 -7.93
N THR A 381 4.81 10.48 -7.54
CA THR A 381 5.48 9.47 -8.37
C THR A 381 4.67 9.16 -9.63
N LEU A 382 3.36 8.98 -9.51
CA LEU A 382 2.46 8.69 -10.62
C LEU A 382 2.41 9.88 -11.60
N TYR A 383 2.29 11.11 -11.11
CA TYR A 383 2.25 12.32 -11.93
C TYR A 383 3.55 12.50 -12.72
N THR A 384 4.69 12.29 -12.06
CA THR A 384 6.00 12.34 -12.72
C THR A 384 6.09 11.28 -13.83
N LYS A 385 5.64 10.04 -13.57
CA LYS A 385 5.63 8.96 -14.58
C LYS A 385 4.71 9.29 -15.76
N ILE A 386 3.51 9.80 -15.51
CA ILE A 386 2.55 10.20 -16.56
C ILE A 386 3.16 11.31 -17.42
N ARG A 387 3.76 12.33 -16.80
CA ARG A 387 4.40 13.46 -17.49
C ARG A 387 5.56 13.00 -18.37
N ASN A 388 6.48 12.22 -17.82
CA ASN A 388 7.64 11.69 -18.55
C ASN A 388 7.20 10.87 -19.76
N ARG A 389 6.17 10.05 -19.58
CA ARG A 389 5.57 9.27 -20.66
C ARG A 389 4.93 10.11 -21.75
N ALA A 390 4.20 11.15 -21.38
CA ALA A 390 3.65 12.08 -22.36
C ALA A 390 4.76 12.74 -23.18
N LEU A 391 5.87 13.17 -22.55
CA LEU A 391 7.02 13.75 -23.25
C LEU A 391 7.66 12.79 -24.26
N ILE A 392 7.88 11.53 -23.85
CA ILE A 392 8.42 10.47 -24.73
C ILE A 392 7.46 10.23 -25.90
N GLN A 393 6.17 10.09 -25.63
CA GLN A 393 5.16 9.80 -26.65
C GLN A 393 4.96 10.99 -27.61
N TYR A 394 5.04 12.23 -27.12
CA TYR A 394 5.00 13.43 -27.95
C TYR A 394 6.18 13.48 -28.92
N PHE A 395 7.40 13.14 -28.46
CA PHE A 395 8.61 13.22 -29.29
C PHE A 395 8.79 12.04 -30.24
N SER A 396 8.23 10.87 -29.92
CA SER A 396 8.41 9.62 -30.68
C SER A 396 8.21 9.72 -32.21
N PRO A 397 7.26 10.49 -32.77
CA PRO A 397 7.10 10.61 -34.23
C PRO A 397 8.01 11.65 -34.90
N TYR A 398 8.83 12.40 -34.14
CA TYR A 398 9.64 13.51 -34.66
C TYR A 398 11.13 13.17 -34.75
N LEU A 399 11.75 13.50 -35.88
CA LEU A 399 13.22 13.55 -36.01
C LEU A 399 13.80 14.86 -35.45
N SER A 400 13.04 15.95 -35.55
CA SER A 400 13.41 17.26 -35.05
C SER A 400 12.14 17.96 -34.57
N ALA A 401 12.16 18.49 -33.35
CA ALA A 401 11.02 19.14 -32.71
C ALA A 401 11.40 20.52 -32.16
N ASP A 402 10.56 21.52 -32.41
CA ASP A 402 10.70 22.86 -31.83
C ASP A 402 10.29 22.84 -30.35
N MET A 403 11.23 23.17 -29.46
CA MET A 403 11.00 23.14 -28.02
C MET A 403 10.01 24.20 -27.56
N ARG A 404 9.81 25.28 -28.32
CA ARG A 404 8.84 26.33 -27.98
C ARG A 404 7.42 25.79 -28.10
N LYS A 405 7.11 25.09 -29.20
CA LYS A 405 5.82 24.42 -29.40
C LYS A 405 5.60 23.29 -28.40
N MET A 406 6.66 22.52 -28.11
CA MET A 406 6.62 21.48 -27.09
C MET A 406 6.33 22.08 -25.71
N ALA A 407 6.96 23.19 -25.34
CA ALA A 407 6.73 23.84 -24.04
C ALA A 407 5.26 24.27 -23.87
N THR A 408 4.68 24.87 -24.91
CA THR A 408 3.24 25.21 -24.95
C THR A 408 2.36 23.97 -24.82
N ALA A 409 2.70 22.85 -25.48
CA ALA A 409 1.94 21.61 -25.39
C ALA A 409 1.99 20.93 -24.02
N PHE A 410 2.94 21.31 -23.16
CA PHE A 410 3.17 20.73 -21.82
C PHE A 410 2.94 21.71 -20.67
N ASN A 411 2.36 22.89 -20.96
CA ASN A 411 2.10 23.97 -20.00
C ASN A 411 3.36 24.36 -19.20
N ARG A 412 4.51 24.48 -19.87
CA ARG A 412 5.80 24.84 -19.26
C ARG A 412 6.47 26.00 -19.96
N SER A 413 7.43 26.59 -19.26
CA SER A 413 8.43 27.46 -19.86
C SER A 413 9.48 26.64 -20.59
N VAL A 414 10.09 27.22 -21.63
CA VAL A 414 11.15 26.56 -22.41
C VAL A 414 12.34 26.11 -21.53
N PRO A 415 12.85 26.93 -20.58
CA PRO A 415 13.94 26.49 -19.70
C PRO A 415 13.56 25.32 -18.79
N ALA A 416 12.33 25.30 -18.26
CA ALA A 416 11.86 24.19 -17.43
C ALA A 416 11.72 22.90 -18.25
N LEU A 417 11.16 23.00 -19.47
CA LEU A 417 11.08 21.86 -20.38
C LEU A 417 12.47 21.34 -20.75
N GLU A 418 13.44 22.23 -20.98
CA GLU A 418 14.82 21.86 -21.30
C GLU A 418 15.44 21.00 -20.20
N ASN A 419 15.25 21.39 -18.92
CA ASN A 419 15.70 20.60 -17.79
C ASN A 419 14.99 19.23 -17.68
N GLU A 420 13.67 19.20 -17.88
CA GLU A 420 12.88 17.96 -17.86
C GLU A 420 13.33 16.98 -18.96
N VAL A 421 13.49 17.46 -20.19
CA VAL A 421 13.95 16.64 -21.33
C VAL A 421 15.41 16.22 -21.14
N MET A 422 16.27 17.07 -20.60
CA MET A 422 17.64 16.72 -20.27
C MET A 422 17.69 15.51 -19.31
N GLN A 423 16.87 15.51 -18.24
CA GLN A 423 16.80 14.38 -17.33
C GLN A 423 16.36 13.10 -18.05
N LEU A 424 15.36 13.18 -18.93
CA LEU A 424 14.91 12.03 -19.73
C LEU A 424 15.96 11.48 -20.70
N ILE A 425 16.84 12.34 -21.21
CA ILE A 425 17.98 11.93 -22.05
C ILE A 425 19.05 11.26 -21.19
N LEU A 426 19.35 11.79 -20.00
CA LEU A 426 20.31 11.21 -19.06
C LEU A 426 19.85 9.83 -18.57
N ASP A 427 18.55 9.68 -18.29
CA ASP A 427 17.92 8.41 -17.90
C ASP A 427 17.81 7.42 -19.08
N GLY A 428 18.17 7.83 -20.30
CA GLY A 428 18.15 6.99 -21.50
C GLY A 428 16.74 6.71 -22.06
N GLN A 429 15.71 7.39 -21.57
CA GLN A 429 14.33 7.21 -22.02
C GLN A 429 14.05 7.93 -23.35
N ILE A 430 14.76 9.03 -23.62
CA ILE A 430 14.70 9.75 -24.90
C ILE A 430 16.09 9.74 -25.54
N GLN A 431 16.18 9.21 -26.76
CA GLN A 431 17.41 9.24 -27.56
C GLN A 431 17.45 10.51 -28.42
N ALA A 432 17.85 11.63 -27.81
CA ALA A 432 17.89 12.93 -28.49
C ALA A 432 19.11 13.77 -28.09
N ARG A 433 19.25 14.92 -28.75
CA ARG A 433 20.22 15.98 -28.50
C ARG A 433 19.47 17.32 -28.47
N ILE A 434 19.78 18.14 -27.48
CA ILE A 434 19.19 19.48 -27.32
C ILE A 434 20.14 20.49 -27.97
N ASP A 435 19.64 21.22 -28.97
CA ASP A 435 20.24 22.46 -29.46
C ASP A 435 19.66 23.61 -28.64
N SER A 436 20.40 24.05 -27.62
CA SER A 436 19.95 25.12 -26.72
C SER A 436 19.96 26.51 -27.38
N GLN A 437 20.76 26.72 -28.44
CA GLN A 437 20.83 28.01 -29.13
C GLN A 437 19.58 28.22 -29.99
N ASN A 438 19.22 27.22 -30.79
CA ASN A 438 18.03 27.28 -31.66
C ASN A 438 16.74 26.82 -30.96
N LYS A 439 16.85 26.21 -29.77
CA LYS A 439 15.76 25.59 -29.00
C LYS A 439 15.05 24.49 -29.80
N ILE A 440 15.86 23.59 -30.35
CA ILE A 440 15.41 22.45 -31.15
C ILE A 440 15.87 21.16 -30.47
N LEU A 441 14.98 20.18 -30.38
CA LEU A 441 15.28 18.83 -29.92
C LEU A 441 15.42 17.91 -31.14
N CYS A 442 16.61 17.37 -31.37
CA CYS A 442 16.91 16.50 -32.51
C CYS A 442 17.07 15.06 -32.05
N ALA A 443 16.43 14.12 -32.74
CA ALA A 443 16.58 12.69 -32.47
C ALA A 443 18.02 12.27 -32.76
N LYS A 444 18.60 11.47 -31.86
CA LYS A 444 19.93 10.90 -32.06
C LYS A 444 19.77 9.65 -32.91
N GLU A 445 20.21 9.71 -34.15
CA GLU A 445 20.40 8.48 -34.92
C GLU A 445 21.59 7.71 -34.36
N ALA A 446 21.29 6.57 -33.76
CA ALA A 446 22.28 5.62 -33.32
C ALA A 446 22.67 4.74 -34.51
N ASP A 447 23.92 4.85 -34.99
CA ASP A 447 24.42 3.94 -36.02
C ASP A 447 24.46 2.51 -35.45
N GLN A 448 23.51 1.69 -35.90
CA GLN A 448 23.34 0.31 -35.47
C GLN A 448 24.62 -0.50 -35.69
N ARG A 449 25.36 -0.21 -36.77
CA ARG A 449 26.61 -0.89 -37.11
C ARG A 449 27.66 -0.57 -36.07
N ASN A 450 27.93 0.71 -35.83
CA ASN A 450 28.95 1.14 -34.85
C ASN A 450 28.64 0.64 -33.44
N ASN A 451 27.39 0.74 -32.99
CA ASN A 451 26.99 0.21 -31.68
C ASN A 451 27.22 -1.30 -31.57
N THR A 452 26.94 -2.06 -32.63
CA THR A 452 27.17 -3.51 -32.63
C THR A 452 28.66 -3.84 -32.56
N PHE A 453 29.49 -3.11 -33.32
CA PHE A 453 30.96 -3.27 -33.27
C PHE A 453 31.53 -2.92 -31.90
N GLU A 454 31.17 -1.77 -31.33
CA GLU A 454 31.64 -1.36 -30.00
C GLU A 454 31.23 -2.37 -28.92
N ARG A 455 29.97 -2.83 -28.95
CA ARG A 455 29.48 -3.82 -27.99
C ARG A 455 30.21 -5.17 -28.12
N ALA A 456 30.46 -5.62 -29.35
CA ALA A 456 31.21 -6.86 -29.60
C ALA A 456 32.67 -6.76 -29.13
N ILE A 457 33.35 -5.64 -29.41
CA ILE A 457 34.72 -5.38 -28.97
C ILE A 457 34.80 -5.31 -27.43
N SER A 458 33.87 -4.61 -26.79
CA SER A 458 33.78 -4.50 -25.33
C SER A 458 33.57 -5.88 -24.68
N MET A 459 32.62 -6.68 -25.20
CA MET A 459 32.39 -8.05 -24.76
C MET A 459 33.64 -8.92 -24.93
N GLY A 460 34.35 -8.80 -26.05
CA GLY A 460 35.59 -9.52 -26.32
C GLY A 460 36.70 -9.18 -25.32
N ARG A 461 36.88 -7.89 -24.99
CA ARG A 461 37.86 -7.46 -23.97
C ARG A 461 37.51 -7.99 -22.58
N GLU A 462 36.24 -7.91 -22.19
CA GLU A 462 35.79 -8.42 -20.89
C GLU A 462 35.93 -9.95 -20.81
N TYR A 463 35.63 -10.66 -21.89
CA TYR A 463 35.84 -12.11 -21.98
C TYR A 463 37.33 -12.47 -21.83
N GLN A 464 38.23 -11.79 -22.54
CA GLN A 464 39.67 -12.00 -22.41
C GLN A 464 40.18 -11.73 -20.99
N ARG A 465 39.68 -10.67 -20.34
CA ARG A 465 40.03 -10.33 -18.95
C ARG A 465 39.58 -11.43 -17.99
N ARG A 466 38.33 -11.89 -18.10
CA ARG A 466 37.78 -12.98 -17.28
C ARG A 466 38.54 -14.28 -17.49
N LEU A 467 38.87 -14.62 -18.73
CA LEU A 467 39.64 -15.82 -19.05
C LEU A 467 41.03 -15.77 -18.41
N ARG A 468 41.74 -14.64 -18.53
CA ARG A 468 43.06 -14.46 -17.89
C ARG A 468 42.98 -14.58 -16.37
N MET A 469 41.96 -13.99 -15.74
CA MET A 469 41.71 -14.11 -14.30
C MET A 469 41.44 -15.57 -13.89
N SER A 470 40.63 -16.31 -14.65
CA SER A 470 40.34 -17.72 -14.39
C SER A 470 41.57 -18.61 -14.53
N ILE A 471 42.40 -18.39 -15.57
CA ILE A 471 43.66 -19.11 -15.76
C ILE A 471 44.61 -18.84 -14.59
N LEU A 472 44.75 -17.57 -14.16
CA LEU A 472 45.57 -17.22 -13.01
C LEU A 472 45.04 -17.87 -11.73
N ARG A 473 43.72 -17.89 -11.51
CA ARG A 473 43.10 -18.56 -10.36
C ARG A 473 43.38 -20.06 -10.38
N ALA A 474 43.27 -20.72 -11.53
CA ALA A 474 43.59 -22.14 -11.67
C ALA A 474 45.08 -22.41 -11.40
N ALA A 475 45.99 -21.54 -11.85
CA ALA A 475 47.41 -21.64 -11.55
C ALA A 475 47.69 -21.49 -10.04
N MET A 476 47.10 -20.49 -9.37
CA MET A 476 47.22 -20.30 -7.93
C MET A 476 46.77 -21.53 -7.14
N LEU A 477 45.60 -22.10 -7.52
CA LEU A 477 45.07 -23.33 -6.91
C LEU A 477 46.03 -24.53 -7.11
N LYS A 478 46.57 -24.69 -8.31
CA LYS A 478 47.56 -25.75 -8.61
C LYS A 478 48.85 -25.58 -7.80
N SER A 479 49.27 -24.35 -7.54
CA SER A 479 50.44 -24.02 -6.70
C SER A 479 50.14 -23.98 -5.20
N HIS A 480 48.92 -24.33 -4.76
CA HIS A 480 48.47 -24.24 -3.37
C HIS A 480 48.62 -22.85 -2.72
N ILE A 481 48.59 -21.78 -3.53
CA ILE A 481 48.60 -20.40 -3.04
C ILE A 481 47.17 -20.05 -2.62
N GLN A 482 46.88 -20.23 -1.34
CA GLN A 482 45.59 -19.92 -0.73
C GLN A 482 45.76 -18.89 0.38
N VAL A 483 44.79 -17.98 0.49
CA VAL A 483 44.70 -17.08 1.63
C VAL A 483 44.27 -17.92 2.82
N LYS A 484 45.18 -18.16 3.77
CA LYS A 484 44.83 -18.80 5.04
C LYS A 484 44.09 -17.77 5.88
N ASN A 485 42.85 -18.05 6.26
CA ASN A 485 42.24 -17.35 7.38
C ASN A 485 43.02 -17.76 8.62
N VAL A 486 43.88 -16.88 9.12
CA VAL A 486 44.47 -17.04 10.44
C VAL A 486 43.36 -16.69 11.42
N PRO A 487 42.81 -17.65 12.21
CA PRO A 487 41.97 -17.26 13.32
C PRO A 487 42.83 -16.41 14.25
N ARG A 488 42.40 -15.18 14.56
CA ARG A 488 43.01 -14.39 15.62
C ARG A 488 43.01 -15.28 16.87
N ASP A 489 44.18 -15.57 17.41
CA ASP A 489 44.30 -16.21 18.71
C ASP A 489 43.43 -15.43 19.71
N SER A 490 42.51 -16.15 20.34
CA SER A 490 41.69 -15.67 21.44
C SER A 490 42.59 -15.38 22.64
N GLY A 491 43.23 -14.22 22.61
CA GLY A 491 43.94 -13.59 23.72
C GLY A 491 43.37 -12.19 23.94
N ASN A 492 42.23 -12.14 24.62
CA ASN A 492 41.76 -11.02 25.44
C ASN A 492 41.76 -9.60 24.79
N HIS A 493 40.68 -9.27 24.08
CA HIS A 493 39.87 -8.05 24.22
C HIS A 493 38.99 -7.85 22.97
N GLY A 494 37.69 -8.05 23.12
CA GLY A 494 36.70 -7.78 22.08
C GLY A 494 36.44 -6.28 21.96
N THR A 495 36.67 -5.72 20.77
CA THR A 495 35.65 -5.26 19.81
C THR A 495 36.40 -4.56 18.66
N ASP A 496 36.35 -5.12 17.45
CA ASP A 496 35.94 -4.37 16.26
C ASP A 496 35.97 -5.21 14.98
N PHE A 497 34.95 -4.93 14.17
CA PHE A 497 34.44 -5.62 13.00
C PHE A 497 35.45 -5.73 11.83
N CYS A 498 35.44 -6.88 11.15
CA CYS A 498 35.89 -6.97 9.75
C CYS A 498 34.88 -7.79 8.93
N VAL A 499 34.32 -7.15 7.92
CA VAL A 499 33.25 -7.62 7.03
C VAL A 499 33.75 -8.77 6.15
N SER A 500 32.98 -9.86 6.12
CA SER A 500 33.21 -11.02 5.25
C SER A 500 32.85 -10.71 3.79
N ALA A 501 33.81 -10.89 2.88
CA ALA A 501 33.57 -10.89 1.44
C ALA A 501 32.79 -12.16 1.02
N GLY A 502 31.76 -11.94 0.21
CA GLY A 502 30.69 -12.89 -0.06
C GLY A 502 31.07 -14.20 -0.75
N SER A 503 30.38 -15.25 -0.33
CA SER A 503 30.23 -16.50 -1.07
C SER A 503 29.39 -16.26 -2.33
N SER A 504 30.01 -16.30 -3.50
CA SER A 504 29.28 -16.47 -4.76
C SER A 504 28.96 -17.96 -4.96
N THR A 505 27.70 -18.31 -4.72
CA THR A 505 27.08 -19.60 -5.04
C THR A 505 27.11 -19.82 -6.56
N THR A 506 27.72 -20.94 -6.98
CA THR A 506 27.60 -21.47 -8.34
C THR A 506 26.23 -22.12 -8.51
N ALA A 507 25.30 -21.43 -9.17
CA ALA A 507 24.09 -22.05 -9.70
C ALA A 507 24.47 -22.85 -10.96
N ALA A 508 24.37 -24.17 -10.85
CA ALA A 508 24.50 -25.08 -11.98
C ALA A 508 23.29 -24.93 -12.90
N VAL A 509 23.52 -24.53 -14.14
CA VAL A 509 22.56 -24.69 -15.24
C VAL A 509 22.63 -26.17 -15.66
N ARG A 510 21.56 -26.93 -15.41
CA ARG A 510 21.29 -28.19 -16.13
C ARG A 510 20.43 -27.85 -17.34
N ASN A 511 20.79 -28.48 -18.47
CA ASN A 511 20.05 -28.48 -19.74
C ASN A 511 18.57 -28.80 -19.57
#